data_AF-A0A2L2X7P0-F1
#
_entry.id   AF-A0A2L2X7P0-F1
#
_cell.length_a   1.000
_cell.length_b   1.000
_cell.length_c   1.000
_cell.angle_alpha   90.00
_cell.angle_beta   90.00
_cell.angle_gamma   90.00
#
_symmetry.space_group_name_H-M   'P 1'
#
loop_
_entity.id
_entity.type
_entity.pdbx_description
1 polymer ?
#
loop_
_entity_poly.entity_id
_entity_poly.type
_entity_poly.pdbx_seq_one_letter_code
_entity_poly.pdbx_strand_id
1 'polypeptide(L)' 'MQIINRFEGQYALIEMNRKIFHVPKSLIPKGAKEGDVIKITITVDTEATANLKKEVHGLADDLFKE' A
#
# COMPACT_ATOMS: atom_id res chain seq x y z
N MET A 1 -3.83 -13.33 -12.73
CA MET A 1 -3.43 -12.17 -13.55
C MET A 1 -4.07 -10.94 -12.93
N GLN A 2 -3.31 -9.87 -12.72
CA GLN A 2 -3.83 -8.60 -12.22
C GLN A 2 -3.96 -7.64 -13.39
N ILE A 3 -5.16 -7.15 -13.66
CA ILE A 3 -5.43 -6.28 -14.81
C ILE A 3 -6.02 -4.97 -14.30
N ILE A 4 -5.50 -3.84 -14.79
CA ILE A 4 -6.17 -2.55 -14.59
C ILE A 4 -7.46 -2.59 -15.40
N ASN A 5 -8.60 -2.72 -14.71
CA ASN A 5 -9.90 -2.74 -15.37
C ASN A 5 -10.28 -1.35 -15.86
N ARG A 6 -10.29 -0.36 -14.95
CA ARG A 6 -10.57 1.05 -15.27
C ARG A 6 -10.05 2.02 -14.23
N PHE A 7 -10.07 3.31 -14.54
CA PHE A 7 -9.79 4.38 -13.58
C PHE A 7 -11.07 5.11 -13.16
N GLU A 8 -11.31 5.25 -11.86
CA GLU A 8 -12.45 5.99 -11.30
C GLU A 8 -12.00 6.95 -10.20
N GLY A 9 -12.28 8.25 -10.36
CA GLY A 9 -11.92 9.26 -9.37
C GLY A 9 -10.42 9.25 -9.06
N GLN A 10 -10.06 8.98 -7.80
CA GLN A 10 -8.66 8.88 -7.32
C GLN A 10 -8.11 7.44 -7.31
N TYR A 11 -8.86 6.47 -7.86
CA TYR A 11 -8.52 5.06 -7.79
C TYR A 11 -8.37 4.42 -9.19
N ALA A 12 -7.56 3.37 -9.23
CA ALA A 12 -7.53 2.36 -10.28
C ALA A 12 -8.21 1.10 -9.74
N LEU A 13 -9.12 0.55 -10.54
CA LEU A 13 -9.83 -0.68 -10.22
C LEU A 13 -9.07 -1.82 -10.88
N ILE A 14 -8.50 -2.69 -10.06
CA ILE A 14 -7.69 -3.82 -10.51
C ILE A 14 -8.46 -5.11 -10.29
N GLU A 15 -8.66 -5.87 -11.37
CA GLU A 15 -9.22 -7.22 -11.30
C GLU A 15 -8.13 -8.23 -10.95
N MET A 16 -8.32 -8.98 -9.87
CA MET A 16 -7.47 -10.09 -9.48
C MET A 16 -8.32 -11.20 -8.84
N ASN A 17 -8.18 -12.43 -9.34
CA ASN A 17 -8.91 -13.60 -8.82
C ASN A 17 -10.43 -13.39 -8.73
N ARG A 18 -11.04 -12.80 -9.78
CA ARG A 18 -12.48 -12.45 -9.86
C ARG A 18 -12.94 -11.44 -8.80
N LYS A 19 -12.02 -10.71 -8.18
CA LYS A 19 -12.30 -9.62 -7.25
C LYS A 19 -11.76 -8.32 -7.80
N ILE A 20 -12.41 -7.21 -7.47
CA ILE A 20 -11.95 -5.87 -7.80
C ILE A 20 -11.35 -5.24 -6.55
N PHE A 21 -10.17 -4.65 -6.71
CA PHE A 21 -9.45 -3.91 -5.68
C PHE A 21 -9.35 -2.45 -6.08
N HIS A 22 -9.59 -1.55 -5.13
CA HIS A 22 -9.44 -0.12 -5.35
C HIS A 22 -8.04 0.27 -4.88
N VAL A 23 -7.18 0.64 -5.82
CA VAL A 23 -5.81 1.05 -5.54
C VAL A 23 -5.67 2.54 -5.85
N PRO A 24 -5.15 3.37 -4.94
CA PRO A 24 -4.91 4.78 -5.22
C PRO A 24 -4.10 4.97 -6.51
N LYS A 25 -4.51 5.91 -7.37
CA LYS A 25 -3.81 6.23 -8.62
C LYS A 25 -2.34 6.60 -8.40
N SER A 26 -2.02 7.17 -7.25
CA SER A 26 -0.65 7.52 -6.85
C SER A 26 0.30 6.32 -6.74
N LEU A 27 -0.23 5.11 -6.53
CA LEU A 27 0.54 3.86 -6.45
C LEU A 27 0.69 3.16 -7.80
N ILE A 28 0.02 3.67 -8.85
CA ILE A 28 0.06 3.07 -10.19
C ILE A 28 1.20 3.72 -11.00
N PRO A 29 1.98 2.92 -11.76
CA PRO A 29 3.03 3.45 -12.61
C PRO A 29 2.50 4.49 -13.61
N LYS A 30 3.27 5.56 -13.81
CA LYS A 30 2.94 6.58 -14.82
C LYS A 30 2.87 5.91 -16.20
N GLY A 31 1.82 6.24 -16.96
CA GLY A 31 1.60 5.71 -18.31
C GLY A 31 0.88 4.36 -18.36
N ALA A 32 0.59 3.73 -17.23
CA ALA A 32 -0.29 2.56 -17.20
C ALA A 32 -1.71 2.94 -17.61
N LYS A 33 -2.36 2.06 -18.39
CA LYS A 33 -3.70 2.26 -18.95
C LYS A 33 -4.62 1.10 -18.64
N GLU A 34 -5.91 1.30 -18.92
CA GLU A 34 -6.91 0.23 -18.83
C GLU A 34 -6.53 -0.94 -19.75
N GLY A 35 -6.69 -2.15 -19.25
CA GLY A 35 -6.27 -3.39 -19.89
C GLY A 35 -4.82 -3.83 -19.61
N ASP A 36 -3.97 -2.97 -19.02
CA ASP A 36 -2.60 -3.37 -18.69
C ASP A 36 -2.56 -4.45 -17.61
N VAL A 37 -1.72 -5.46 -17.84
CA VAL A 37 -1.39 -6.49 -16.83
C VAL A 37 -0.27 -5.97 -15.95
N ILE A 38 -0.50 -5.95 -14.64
CA ILE A 38 0.46 -5.43 -13.67
C ILE A 38 0.91 -6.51 -12.69
N LYS A 39 2.10 -6.34 -12.10
CA LYS A 39 2.59 -7.17 -11.00
C LYS A 39 2.54 -6.37 -9.71
N ILE A 40 1.91 -6.92 -8.67
CA ILE A 40 1.83 -6.30 -7.34
C ILE A 40 2.66 -7.14 -6.38
N THR A 41 3.60 -6.50 -5.67
CA THR A 41 4.43 -7.13 -4.64
C THR A 41 4.24 -6.36 -3.34
N ILE A 42 3.85 -7.07 -2.28
CA ILE A 42 3.61 -6.52 -0.94
C ILE A 42 4.44 -7.34 0.03
N THR A 43 5.26 -6.66 0.84
CA THR A 43 6.12 -7.28 1.84
C THR A 43 6.03 -6.53 3.16
N VAL A 44 6.27 -7.22 4.27
CA VAL A 44 6.37 -6.57 5.58
C VAL A 44 7.76 -5.97 5.71
N ASP A 45 7.83 -4.68 6.05
CA ASP A 45 9.06 -4.03 6.47
C ASP A 45 9.25 -4.24 7.98
N THR A 46 9.98 -5.30 8.33
CA THR A 46 10.21 -5.69 9.73
C THR A 46 11.09 -4.68 10.46
N GLU A 47 12.02 -4.03 9.77
CA GLU A 47 12.93 -3.05 10.35
C GLU A 47 12.19 -1.76 10.70
N ALA A 48 11.46 -1.17 9.74
CA ALA A 48 10.65 0.02 9.98
C ALA A 48 9.59 -0.24 11.07
N THR A 49 8.96 -1.42 11.05
CA THR A 49 8.00 -1.81 12.09
C THR A 49 8.64 -1.91 13.47
N ALA A 50 9.87 -2.44 13.56
CA ALA A 50 10.60 -2.53 14.83
C ALA A 50 11.05 -1.15 15.32
N ASN A 51 11.50 -0.28 14.43
CA ASN A 51 11.89 1.09 14.75
C ASN A 51 10.70 1.89 15.27
N LEU A 52 9.54 1.83 14.59
CA LEU A 52 8.31 2.46 15.05
C LEU A 52 7.91 1.99 16.46
N LYS A 53 8.00 0.68 16.74
CA LYS A 53 7.73 0.15 18.08
C LYS A 53 8.66 0.75 19.14
N LYS A 54 9.95 0.90 18.84
CA LYS A 54 10.92 1.51 19.76
C LYS A 54 10.62 2.99 19.99
N GLU A 55 10.30 3.75 18.94
CA GLU A 55 9.96 5.16 19.06
C GLU A 55 8.70 5.37 19.92
N VAL A 56 7.65 4.59 19.68
CA VAL A 56 6.41 4.66 20.47
C VAL A 56 6.66 4.27 21.93
N HIS A 57 7.50 3.26 22.19
CA HIS A 57 7.82 2.84 23.55
C HIS A 57 8.71 3.88 24.27
N GLY A 58 9.71 4.44 23.57
CA GLY A 58 10.57 5.48 24.12
C GLY A 58 9.79 6.75 24.50
N LEU A 59 8.80 7.14 23.69
CA LEU A 59 7.89 8.24 24.02
C LEU A 59 7.03 7.94 25.27
N ALA A 60 6.61 6.68 25.45
CA ALA A 60 5.90 6.27 26.65
C ALA A 60 6.83 6.33 27.88
N ASP A 61 8.05 5.79 27.79
CA ASP A 61 9.03 5.84 28.88
C ASP A 61 9.37 7.27 29.30
N ASP A 62 9.53 8.23 28.37
CA ASP A 62 9.78 9.64 28.72
C ASP A 62 8.59 10.34 29.38
N LEU A 63 7.35 9.90 29.12
CA LEU A 63 6.15 10.43 29.78
C LEU A 63 5.96 9.91 31.22
N PHE A 64 6.57 8.77 31.57
CA PHE A 64 6.46 8.14 32.89
C PHE A 64 7.76 8.21 33.72
N LYS A 65 8.77 8.95 33.28
CA LYS A 65 9.94 9.29 34.12
C LYS A 65 9.57 10.40 35.10
N GLU A 66 9.49 10.05 36.39
CA GLU A 66 9.50 10.96 37.53
C GLU A 66 10.90 11.57 37.78
#